data_AF-A0A2C3VGF8-F1
#
_entry.id   AF-A0A2C3VGF8-F1
#
_cell.length_a   1.000
_cell.length_b   1.000
_cell.length_c   1.000
_cell.angle_alpha   90.00
_cell.angle_beta   90.00
_cell.angle_gamma   90.00
#
_symmetry.space_group_name_H-M   'P 1'
#
loop_
_entity.id
_entity.type
_entity.pdbx_description
1 polymer ?
#
loop_
_entity_poly.entity_id
_entity_poly.type
_entity_poly.pdbx_seq_one_letter_code
_entity_poly.pdbx_strand_id
1 'polypeptide(L)'
;MYPTLQYFLRAYCTLSVYEDEIINVMTEFLEQEDQETIEKLKSELLHIKQTETWEEVCLIVAKQGSRIWSLEETREHMETFVRLLQNKKA
;
A
#
# COMPACT_ATOMS: atom_id res chain seq x y z
N MET A 1 2.51 -6.40 -12.50
CA MET A 1 3.26 -6.92 -11.33
C MET A 1 3.68 -5.71 -10.51
N TYR A 2 3.44 -5.72 -9.19
CA TYR A 2 3.56 -4.54 -8.32
C TYR A 2 4.72 -4.71 -7.32
N PRO A 3 5.99 -4.59 -7.74
CA PRO A 3 7.15 -4.89 -6.88
C PRO A 3 7.27 -3.93 -5.70
N THR A 4 6.93 -2.66 -5.87
CA THR A 4 7.05 -1.65 -4.82
C THR A 4 5.98 -1.86 -3.75
N LEU A 5 4.76 -2.19 -4.18
CA LEU A 5 3.68 -2.56 -3.26
C LEU A 5 4.02 -3.83 -2.47
N GLN A 6 4.59 -4.84 -3.12
CA GLN A 6 5.04 -6.06 -2.44
C GLN A 6 6.12 -5.78 -1.40
N TYR A 7 7.06 -4.89 -1.71
CA TYR A 7 8.08 -4.44 -0.77
C TYR A 7 7.45 -3.76 0.45
N PHE A 8 6.55 -2.78 0.24
CA PHE A 8 5.82 -2.13 1.34
C PHE A 8 5.11 -3.15 2.24
N LEU A 9 4.35 -4.07 1.65
CA LEU A 9 3.62 -5.08 2.42
C LEU A 9 4.55 -5.99 3.23
N ARG A 10 5.69 -6.37 2.66
CA ARG A 10 6.64 -7.29 3.31
C ARG A 10 7.50 -6.62 4.38
N ALA A 11 7.94 -5.38 4.14
CA ALA A 11 8.86 -4.67 5.02
C ALA A 11 8.11 -3.92 6.14
N TYR A 12 6.93 -3.37 5.83
CA TYR A 12 6.21 -2.43 6.69
C TYR A 12 4.94 -3.05 7.29
N CYS A 13 4.16 -3.83 6.53
CA CYS A 13 2.93 -4.48 7.05
C CYS A 13 3.18 -5.80 7.77
N THR A 14 4.20 -5.87 8.63
CA THR A 14 4.57 -7.09 9.39
C THR A 14 3.46 -7.58 10.33
N LEU A 15 3.53 -8.82 10.81
CA LEU A 15 2.53 -9.43 11.72
C LEU A 15 2.32 -8.68 13.05
N SER A 16 3.24 -7.78 13.40
CA SER A 16 3.19 -7.00 14.65
C SER A 16 2.37 -5.72 14.55
N VAL A 17 2.01 -5.30 13.33
CA VAL A 17 1.27 -4.05 13.09
C VAL A 17 -0.23 -4.34 13.18
N TYR A 18 -0.99 -3.55 13.93
CA TYR A 18 -2.45 -3.71 13.98
C TYR A 18 -3.15 -2.96 12.84
N GLU A 19 -4.46 -3.15 12.68
CA GLU A 19 -5.24 -2.47 11.63
C GLU A 19 -5.20 -0.94 11.81
N ASP A 20 -5.38 -0.45 13.04
CA ASP A 20 -5.27 0.97 13.39
C ASP A 20 -3.87 1.56 13.12
N GLU A 21 -2.84 0.71 13.02
CA GLU A 21 -1.47 1.14 12.77
C GLU A 21 -1.10 1.17 11.28
N ILE A 22 -1.96 0.68 10.39
CA ILE A 22 -1.68 0.66 8.95
C ILE A 22 -1.44 2.07 8.40
N ILE A 23 -2.20 3.06 8.87
CA ILE A 23 -2.01 4.45 8.46
C ILE A 23 -0.66 5.00 8.95
N ASN A 24 -0.26 4.65 10.19
CA ASN A 24 1.04 5.05 10.74
C ASN A 24 2.18 4.46 9.92
N VAL A 25 2.05 3.19 9.55
CA VAL A 25 3.02 2.46 8.73
C VAL A 25 3.10 3.00 7.30
N MET A 26 1.98 3.38 6.69
CA MET A 26 1.97 4.09 5.41
C MET A 26 2.69 5.43 5.52
N THR A 27 2.48 6.17 6.62
CA THR A 27 3.13 7.46 6.83
C THR A 27 4.64 7.29 7.04
N GLU A 28 5.04 6.32 7.85
CA GLU A 28 6.45 5.96 8.10
C GLU A 28 7.16 5.57 6.80
N PHE A 29 6.54 4.73 5.97
CA PHE A 29 7.06 4.39 4.64
C PHE A 29 7.33 5.65 3.80
N LEU A 30 6.39 6.59 3.78
CA LEU A 30 6.55 7.83 3.02
C LEU A 30 7.66 8.72 3.58
N GLU A 31 7.97 8.65 4.88
CA GLU A 31 9.00 9.45 5.53
C GLU A 31 10.40 8.85 5.42
N GLN A 32 10.50 7.52 5.42
CA GLN A 32 11.77 6.80 5.37
C GLN A 32 12.27 6.52 3.95
N GLU A 33 11.36 6.30 3.00
CA GLU A 33 11.73 5.90 1.65
C GLU A 33 12.05 7.09 0.74
N ASP A 34 12.90 6.85 -0.26
CA ASP A 34 13.25 7.83 -1.26
C ASP A 34 12.05 8.20 -2.15
N GLN A 35 12.09 9.44 -2.66
CA GLN A 35 11.06 9.95 -3.56
C GLN A 35 10.86 9.05 -4.79
N GLU A 36 11.91 8.41 -5.32
CA GLU A 36 11.80 7.48 -6.44
C GLU A 36 10.92 6.26 -6.09
N THR A 37 11.13 5.66 -4.90
CA THR A 37 10.33 4.52 -4.43
C THR A 37 8.88 4.95 -4.21
N ILE A 38 8.68 6.12 -3.61
CA ILE A 38 7.35 6.70 -3.37
C ILE A 38 6.61 6.95 -4.70
N GLU A 39 7.27 7.47 -5.72
CA GLU A 39 6.68 7.71 -7.03
C GLU A 39 6.36 6.40 -7.78
N LYS A 40 7.23 5.39 -7.67
CA LYS A 40 6.95 4.04 -8.21
C LYS A 40 5.72 3.42 -7.56
N LEU A 41 5.62 3.48 -6.23
CA LEU A 41 4.46 2.97 -5.50
C LEU A 41 3.18 3.71 -5.91
N LYS A 42 3.24 5.03 -6.03
CA LYS A 42 2.12 5.85 -6.50
C LYS A 42 1.66 5.45 -7.89
N SER A 43 2.59 5.23 -8.81
CA SER A 43 2.28 4.78 -10.17
C SER A 43 1.61 3.41 -10.16
N GLU A 44 2.12 2.47 -9.36
CA GLU A 44 1.55 1.13 -9.18
C GLU A 44 0.11 1.19 -8.63
N LEU A 45 -0.12 1.97 -7.57
CA LEU A 45 -1.44 2.13 -6.95
C LEU A 45 -2.45 2.84 -7.88
N LEU A 46 -2.00 3.83 -8.65
CA LEU A 46 -2.85 4.48 -9.65
C LEU A 46 -3.20 3.52 -10.78
N HIS A 47 -2.26 2.67 -11.21
CA HIS A 47 -2.52 1.66 -12.21
C HIS A 47 -3.57 0.65 -11.72
N ILE A 48 -3.44 0.13 -10.50
CA ILE A 48 -4.43 -0.74 -9.84
C ILE A 48 -5.81 -0.09 -9.84
N LYS A 49 -5.88 1.19 -9.45
CA LYS A 49 -7.13 1.94 -9.40
C LYS A 49 -7.77 2.09 -10.78
N GLN A 50 -6.98 2.25 -11.83
CA GLN A 50 -7.46 2.38 -13.21
C GLN A 50 -7.89 1.04 -13.80
N THR A 51 -7.20 -0.05 -13.46
CA THR A 51 -7.49 -1.40 -13.98
C THR A 51 -8.48 -2.18 -13.13
N GLU A 52 -8.92 -1.61 -12.00
CA GLU A 52 -9.79 -2.24 -11.01
C GLU A 52 -9.29 -3.62 -10.54
N THR A 53 -7.98 -3.84 -10.54
CA THR A 53 -7.33 -5.13 -10.22
C THR A 53 -7.23 -5.37 -8.71
N TRP A 54 -8.27 -5.01 -7.96
CA TRP A 54 -8.33 -5.09 -6.49
C TRP A 54 -8.23 -6.52 -5.97
N GLU A 55 -8.79 -7.49 -6.70
CA GLU A 55 -8.69 -8.91 -6.36
C GLU A 55 -7.23 -9.41 -6.40
N GLU A 56 -6.46 -8.97 -7.41
CA GLU A 56 -5.04 -9.31 -7.50
C GLU A 56 -4.25 -8.67 -6.35
N VAL A 57 -4.61 -7.46 -5.95
CA VAL A 57 -4.01 -6.79 -4.80
C VAL A 57 -4.32 -7.50 -3.49
N CYS A 58 -5.56 -7.97 -3.28
CA CYS A 58 -5.91 -8.77 -2.10
C CYS A 58 -5.03 -10.03 -1.99
N LEU A 59 -4.80 -10.71 -3.12
CA LEU A 59 -3.92 -11.88 -3.16
C LEU A 59 -2.46 -11.52 -2.84
N ILE A 60 -1.99 -10.36 -3.26
CA ILE A 60 -0.64 -9.87 -2.97
C ILE A 60 -0.50 -9.50 -1.49
N VAL A 61 -1.50 -8.82 -0.91
CA VAL A 61 -1.56 -8.50 0.52
C VAL A 61 -1.52 -9.79 1.35
N ALA A 62 -2.34 -10.78 0.98
CA ALA A 62 -2.36 -12.08 1.65
C ALA A 62 -1.02 -12.81 1.56
N LYS A 63 -0.36 -12.78 0.39
CA LYS A 63 0.91 -13.48 0.17
C LYS A 63 2.12 -12.78 0.78
N GLN A 64 2.18 -11.45 0.75
CA GLN A 64 3.37 -10.69 1.13
C GLN A 64 3.24 -10.00 2.49
N GLY A 65 2.06 -9.49 2.81
CA GLY A 65 1.78 -8.85 4.11
C GLY A 65 1.37 -9.84 5.19
N SER A 66 1.14 -11.11 4.85
CA SER A 66 0.62 -12.13 5.78
C SER A 66 -0.69 -11.71 6.47
N ARG A 67 -1.48 -10.85 5.81
CA ARG A 67 -2.77 -10.34 6.26
C ARG A 67 -3.85 -10.68 5.27
N ILE A 68 -5.00 -11.10 5.77
CA ILE A 68 -6.18 -11.30 4.93
C ILE A 68 -7.06 -10.07 5.12
N TRP A 69 -6.91 -9.10 4.22
CA TRP A 69 -7.87 -8.01 4.09
C TRP A 69 -9.00 -8.43 3.17
N SER A 70 -10.21 -8.01 3.50
CA SER A 70 -11.34 -8.06 2.59
C SER A 70 -11.09 -7.14 1.39
N LEU A 71 -11.84 -7.34 0.31
CA LEU A 71 -11.76 -6.48 -0.87
C LEU A 71 -12.08 -5.01 -0.53
N GLU A 72 -13.05 -4.79 0.35
CA GLU A 72 -13.44 -3.46 0.85
C GLU A 72 -12.32 -2.80 1.66
N GLU A 73 -11.74 -3.53 2.63
CA GLU A 73 -10.61 -3.06 3.45
C GLU A 73 -9.39 -2.75 2.59
N THR A 74 -9.05 -3.65 1.66
CA THR A 74 -7.94 -3.45 0.73
C THR A 74 -8.17 -2.18 -0.09
N ARG A 75 -9.36 -1.99 -0.62
CA ARG A 75 -9.70 -0.79 -1.38
C ARG A 75 -9.58 0.47 -0.52
N GLU A 76 -10.15 0.46 0.68
CA GLU A 76 -10.11 1.61 1.59
C GLU A 76 -8.67 1.99 1.97
N HIS A 77 -7.85 1.01 2.35
CA HIS A 77 -6.45 1.22 2.69
C HIS A 77 -5.65 1.73 1.49
N MET A 78 -5.81 1.14 0.30
CA MET A 78 -5.09 1.58 -0.90
C MET A 78 -5.54 2.97 -1.36
N GLU A 79 -6.84 3.29 -1.28
CA GLU A 79 -7.33 4.64 -1.58
C GLU A 79 -6.82 5.66 -0.57
N THR A 80 -6.74 5.30 0.71
CA THR A 80 -6.10 6.12 1.74
C THR A 80 -4.63 6.37 1.42
N PHE A 81 -3.91 5.33 1.00
CA PHE A 81 -2.49 5.45 0.65
C PHE A 81 -2.27 6.38 -0.54
N VAL A 82 -3.11 6.27 -1.58
CA VAL A 82 -3.08 7.18 -2.74
C VAL A 82 -3.34 8.63 -2.30
N ARG A 83 -4.27 8.87 -1.37
CA ARG A 83 -4.53 10.22 -0.84
C ARG A 83 -3.33 10.76 -0.07
N LEU A 84 -2.68 9.94 0.77
CA LEU A 84 -1.46 10.34 1.48
C LEU A 84 -0.33 10.71 0.50
N LEU A 85 -0.15 9.88 -0.55
CA LEU A 85 0.80 10.12 -1.65
C LEU A 85 0.48 11.35 -2.52
N GLN A 86 -0.76 11.82 -2.52
CA GLN A 86 -1.17 13.06 -3.20
C GLN A 86 -1.01 14.28 -2.30
N ASN A 87 -1.26 14.15 -1.00
CA ASN A 87 -1.15 15.23 -0.03
C ASN A 87 0.29 15.57 0.34
N LYS A 88 1.24 14.63 0.22
CA LYS A 88 2.68 14.89 0.47
C LYS A 88 3.35 15.81 -0.58
N LYS A 89 2.58 16.52 -1.40
CA LYS A 89 3.05 17.50 -2.40
C LYS A 89 3.23 18.93 -1.84
N ALA A 90 3.21 19.10 -0.51
CA ALA A 90 3.39 20.38 0.16
C ALA A 90 4.74 20.42 0.90
#